data_AF-A0A9X2JPA5-F1
#
_entry.id   AF-A0A9X2JPA5-F1
#
_cell.length_a   1.000
_cell.length_b   1.000
_cell.length_c   1.000
_cell.angle_alpha   90.00
_cell.angle_beta   90.00
_cell.angle_gamma   90.00
#
_symmetry.space_group_name_H-M   'P 1'
#
loop_
_entity.id
_entity.type
_entity.pdbx_description
1 polymer ?
#
loop_
_entity_poly.entity_id
_entity_poly.type
_entity_poly.pdbx_seq_one_letter_code
_entity_poly.pdbx_strand_id
1 'polypeptide(L)' 'MTRTPIALSVIGLVVALIAADLAGSAPLNPYQAPPMLALGSGLAATGAHCAAPVVE' A
#
# COMPACT_ATOMS: atom_id res chain seq x y z
N MET A 1 5.71 -30.47 13.63
CA MET A 1 6.60 -29.36 14.02
C MET A 1 7.07 -28.58 12.79
N THR A 2 6.15 -28.13 11.93
CA THR A 2 6.45 -27.39 10.69
C THR A 2 5.82 -25.99 10.68
N ARG A 3 4.83 -25.75 11.54
CA ARG A 3 4.12 -24.47 11.63
C ARG A 3 5.03 -23.31 12.02
N THR A 4 5.92 -23.53 12.99
CA THR A 4 6.85 -22.49 13.48
C THR A 4 7.86 -22.02 12.43
N PRO A 5 8.63 -22.89 11.75
CA PRO A 5 9.55 -22.42 10.72
C PRO A 5 8.84 -21.77 9.54
N ILE A 6 7.64 -22.25 9.16
CA ILE A 6 6.82 -21.63 8.10
C ILE A 6 6.32 -20.25 8.55
N ALA A 7 5.85 -20.10 9.80
CA ALA A 7 5.42 -18.82 10.31
C ALA A 7 6.56 -17.79 10.33
N LEU A 8 7.76 -18.22 10.77
CA LEU A 8 8.94 -17.36 10.77
C LEU A 8 9.37 -16.95 9.36
N SER A 9 9.31 -17.86 8.37
CA SER A 9 9.66 -17.51 6.99
C SER A 9 8.67 -16.52 6.39
N VAL A 10 7.37 -16.69 6.63
CA VAL A 10 6.34 -15.74 6.19
C VAL A 10 6.54 -14.38 6.83
N ILE A 11 6.74 -14.32 8.15
CA ILE A 11 7.01 -13.07 8.87
C ILE A 11 8.26 -12.39 8.31
N GLY A 12 9.35 -13.15 8.12
CA GLY A 12 10.58 -12.63 7.53
C GLY A 12 10.38 -12.05 6.14
N LEU A 13 9.59 -12.73 5.29
CA LEU A 13 9.27 -12.25 3.95
C LEU A 13 8.44 -10.96 3.99
N VAL A 14 7.43 -10.87 4.85
CA VAL A 14 6.61 -9.66 5.01
C VAL A 14 7.47 -8.48 5.48
N VAL A 15 8.33 -8.68 6.48
CA VAL A 15 9.25 -7.63 6.96
C VAL A 15 10.19 -7.17 5.85
N ALA A 16 10.75 -8.10 5.07
CA ALA A 16 11.63 -7.77 3.96
C ALA A 16 10.91 -6.95 2.88
N LEU A 17 9.66 -7.29 2.54
CA LEU A 17 8.86 -6.53 1.58
C LEU A 17 8.58 -5.11 2.07
N ILE A 18 8.20 -4.95 3.34
CA ILE A 18 7.95 -3.62 3.92
C ILE A 18 9.23 -2.78 3.92
N ALA A 19 10.38 -3.37 4.29
CA ALA A 19 11.65 -2.65 4.27
C ALA A 19 12.05 -2.21 2.85
N ALA A 20 11.82 -3.07 1.85
CA ALA A 20 12.09 -2.74 0.46
C ALA A 20 11.17 -1.62 -0.06
N ASP A 21 9.87 -1.66 0.29
CA ASP A 21 8.92 -0.60 -0.05
C ASP A 21 9.32 0.74 0.58
N LEU A 22 9.60 0.77 1.88
CA LEU A 22 10.01 1.99 2.58
C LEU A 22 11.33 2.58 2.06
N ALA A 23 12.27 1.74 1.61
CA ALA A 23 13.53 2.18 1.06
C ALA A 23 13.42 2.73 -0.38
N GLY A 24 12.44 2.26 -1.16
CA GLY A 24 12.25 2.62 -2.56
C GLY A 24 11.16 3.66 -2.82
N SER A 25 10.21 3.82 -1.91
CA SER A 25 9.04 4.68 -2.11
C SER A 25 9.32 6.13 -1.74
N ALA A 26 9.04 7.04 -2.69
CA ALA A 26 8.90 8.47 -2.40
C ALA A 26 7.60 8.72 -1.62
N PRO A 27 7.47 9.85 -0.90
CA PRO A 27 6.20 10.25 -0.29
C PRO A 27 5.07 10.18 -1.32
N LEU A 28 3.96 9.54 -0.95
CA LEU A 28 2.82 9.37 -1.84
C LEU A 28 2.32 10.73 -2.30
N ASN A 29 2.37 11.01 -3.60
CA ASN A 29 1.79 12.20 -4.18
C ASN A 29 0.34 11.91 -4.58
N PRO A 30 -0.68 12.32 -3.81
CA PRO A 30 -2.07 11.99 -4.08
C PRO A 30 -2.61 12.61 -5.39
N TYR A 31 -1.92 13.61 -5.95
CA TYR A 31 -2.29 14.24 -7.21
C TYR A 31 -1.74 13.53 -8.45
N GLN A 32 -0.69 12.72 -8.26
CA GLN A 32 -0.05 11.96 -9.33
C GLN A 32 -0.21 10.44 -9.15
N ALA A 33 -0.71 10.01 -7.99
CA ALA A 33 -1.02 8.62 -7.74
C ALA A 33 -2.11 8.16 -8.72
N PRO A 34 -1.90 7.05 -9.44
CA PRO A 34 -2.98 6.40 -10.18
C PRO A 34 -4.15 6.16 -9.24
N PRO A 35 -5.40 6.23 -9.73
CA PRO A 35 -6.55 5.93 -8.90
C PRO A 35 -6.35 4.57 -8.23
N MET A 36 -6.48 4.53 -6.90
CA MET A 36 -6.37 3.27 -6.17
C MET A 36 -7.32 2.26 -6.80
N LEU A 37 -6.80 1.06 -7.08
CA LEU A 37 -7.60 -0.03 -7.61
C LEU A 37 -8.84 -0.19 -6.73
N ALA A 38 -10.00 0.26 -7.23
CA ALA A 38 -11.24 0.23 -6.49
C ALA A 38 -11.77 -1.20 -6.49
N LEU A 39 -11.36 -2.00 -5.49
CA LEU A 39 -11.75 -3.41 -5.33
C LEU A 39 -13.26 -3.64 -5.06
N GLY A 40 -14.15 -2.69 -5.37
CA GLY A 40 -15.57 -2.83 -5.01
C GLY A 40 -16.62 -1.92 -5.64
N SER A 41 -16.33 -1.16 -6.70
CA SER A 41 -17.40 -0.41 -7.41
C SER A 41 -17.16 -0.14 -8.88
N GLY A 42 -15.96 -0.45 -9.42
CA GLY A 42 -15.56 -0.06 -10.77
C GLY A 42 -15.34 1.45 -10.95
N LEU A 43 -15.62 2.25 -9.92
CA LEU A 43 -15.38 3.69 -9.91
C LEU A 43 -14.02 3.96 -9.26
N ALA A 44 -13.07 4.38 -10.08
CA ALA A 44 -11.87 5.05 -9.61
C ALA A 44 -12.26 6.32 -8.83
N ALA A 45 -11.58 6.61 -7.72
CA ALA A 45 -11.69 7.93 -7.08
C ALA A 45 -11.09 8.98 -8.04
N THR A 46 -11.92 9.61 -8.87
CA THR A 46 -11.50 10.60 -9.86
C THR A 46 -11.42 11.98 -9.20
N GLY A 47 -10.39 12.23 -8.39
CA GLY A 47 -9.92 13.57 -7.99
C GLY A 47 -10.96 14.61 -7.55
N ALA A 48 -12.13 14.22 -7.06
CA ALA A 48 -13.18 15.17 -6.68
C ALA A 48 -12.82 15.90 -5.39
N HIS A 49 -13.38 17.10 -5.19
CA HIS A 49 -13.09 17.98 -4.04
C HIS A 49 -13.30 17.29 -2.67
N CYS A 50 -14.21 16.32 -2.59
CA CYS A 50 -14.47 15.51 -1.38
C CYS A 50 -13.48 14.35 -1.16
N ALA A 51 -12.59 14.09 -2.12
CA ALA A 51 -11.55 13.06 -2.07
C ALA A 51 -10.14 13.65 -1.96
N ALA A 52 -10.02 14.99 -1.85
CA ALA A 52 -8.76 15.65 -1.59
C ALA A 52 -8.30 15.34 -0.15
N PRO A 53 -7.08 14.81 0.06
CA PRO A 53 -6.58 14.62 1.41
C PRO A 53 -6.34 15.97 2.08
N VAL A 54 -6.71 16.08 3.37
CA VAL A 54 -6.34 17.21 4.22
C VAL A 54 -4.82 17.29 4.26
N VAL A 55 -4.28 18.41 3.79
CA VAL A 55 -2.86 18.76 3.92
C VAL A 55 -2.75 19.57 5.21
N GLU A 56 -2.03 19.05 6.22
CA GLU A 56 -1.47 19.88 7.28
C GLU A 56 -0.16 20.54 6.79
#